data_AF-A0A6N8HMK3-F1
#
_entry.id   AF-A0A6N8HMK3-F1
#
_cell.length_a   1.000
_cell.length_b   1.000
_cell.length_c   1.000
_cell.angle_alpha   90.00
_cell.angle_beta   90.00
_cell.angle_gamma   90.00
#
_symmetry.space_group_name_H-M   'P 1'
#
loop_
_entity.id
_entity.type
_entity.pdbx_description
1 polymer ?
#
loop_
_entity_poly.entity_id
_entity_poly.type
_entity_poly.pdbx_seq_one_letter_code
_entity_poly.pdbx_strand_id
1 'polypeptide(L)'
;MYCRECGNEVGEHTDVCPNCGVRPLNSTNYCQSCGVETKAEQELCVNCGARLKSAGGNVAGTAGPDEPSALINVASCCVPILGLILYIVWKDEKPLSAKSAGKWAIAGTAIVVGIYILFFVFTFFLAMLGSV
;
A
#
# COMPACT_ATOMS: atom_id res chain seq x y z
N MET A 1 7.85 20.17 17.90
CA MET A 1 7.14 20.18 16.59
C MET A 1 6.17 21.35 16.57
N TYR A 2 5.75 21.86 15.41
CA TYR A 2 4.82 22.99 15.32
C TYR A 2 3.43 22.51 14.86
N CYS A 3 2.38 23.18 15.35
CA CYS A 3 1.01 22.94 14.93
C CYS A 3 0.81 23.44 13.51
N ARG A 4 0.31 22.58 12.61
CA ARG A 4 0.09 22.94 11.20
C ARG A 4 -1.14 23.80 10.95
N GLU A 5 -1.91 24.13 12.00
CA GLU A 5 -3.08 25.00 11.90
C GLU A 5 -2.85 26.40 12.46
N CYS A 6 -2.00 26.56 13.48
CA CYS A 6 -1.77 27.87 14.11
C CYS A 6 -0.29 28.26 14.23
N GLY A 7 0.64 27.43 13.78
CA GLY A 7 2.08 27.73 13.79
C GLY A 7 2.75 27.70 15.16
N ASN A 8 2.05 27.40 16.26
CA ASN A 8 2.63 27.37 17.60
C ASN A 8 3.41 26.07 17.89
N GLU A 9 4.41 26.17 18.76
CA GLU A 9 5.16 25.02 19.26
C GLU A 9 4.27 24.08 20.08
N VAL A 10 4.43 22.78 19.83
CA VAL A 10 3.73 21.70 20.50
C VAL A 10 4.76 20.72 21.04
N GLY A 11 4.57 20.31 22.30
CA GLY A 11 5.40 19.30 22.96
C GLY A 11 5.24 17.91 22.35
N GLU A 12 6.25 17.05 22.52
CA GLU A 12 6.30 15.74 21.86
C GLU A 12 5.20 14.76 22.30
N HIS A 13 4.61 14.96 23.48
CA HIS A 13 3.57 14.08 24.04
C HIS A 13 2.18 14.72 24.07
N THR A 14 1.91 15.64 23.15
CA THR A 14 0.68 16.42 23.16
C THR A 14 -0.21 16.06 21.96
N ASP A 15 -1.32 15.36 22.24
CA ASP A 15 -2.27 14.90 21.21
C ASP A 15 -3.06 16.04 20.55
N VAL A 16 -3.30 17.12 21.31
CA VAL A 16 -4.12 18.26 20.91
C VAL A 16 -3.36 19.54 21.21
N CYS A 17 -3.21 20.41 20.22
CA CYS A 17 -2.50 21.66 20.40
C CYS A 17 -3.20 22.53 21.47
N PRO A 18 -2.52 22.93 22.56
CA PRO A 18 -3.14 23.72 23.64
C PRO A 18 -3.51 25.14 23.20
N ASN A 19 -2.97 25.62 22.07
CA ASN A 19 -3.22 26.98 21.57
C ASN A 19 -4.42 27.10 20.61
N CYS A 20 -4.76 26.04 19.87
CA CYS A 20 -5.84 26.08 18.87
C CYS A 20 -6.84 24.93 18.96
N GLY A 21 -6.62 23.95 19.84
CA GLY A 21 -7.54 22.84 20.04
C GLY A 21 -7.57 21.81 18.91
N VAL A 22 -6.79 21.97 17.84
CA VAL A 22 -6.69 20.96 16.77
C VAL A 22 -5.49 20.05 16.94
N ARG A 23 -5.55 18.88 16.30
CA ARG A 23 -4.41 17.96 16.24
C ARG A 23 -3.28 18.60 15.40
N PRO A 24 -2.01 18.58 15.86
CA PRO A 24 -0.90 19.28 15.21
C PRO A 24 -0.69 18.97 13.72
N LEU A 25 -1.09 17.79 13.24
CA LEU A 25 -0.90 17.34 11.86
C LEU A 25 -2.16 17.39 10.99
N ASN A 26 -3.27 17.96 11.49
CA ASN A 26 -4.56 17.91 10.80
C ASN A 26 -4.74 18.96 9.69
N SER A 27 -3.81 19.91 9.56
CA SER A 27 -3.93 21.03 8.62
C SER A 27 -2.69 21.17 7.75
N THR A 28 -2.76 22.02 6.72
CA THR A 28 -1.68 22.30 5.77
C THR A 28 -1.22 23.76 5.77
N ASN A 29 -1.72 24.58 6.69
CA ASN A 29 -1.45 26.02 6.74
C ASN A 29 -0.06 26.37 7.26
N TYR A 30 0.56 25.52 8.09
CA TYR A 30 1.89 25.76 8.65
C TYR A 30 2.80 24.54 8.53
N CYS A 31 4.11 24.79 8.57
CA CYS A 31 5.15 23.77 8.58
C CYS A 31 5.31 23.13 9.97
N GLN A 32 5.28 21.80 10.06
CA GLN A 32 5.46 21.09 11.33
C GLN A 32 6.88 21.17 11.91
N SER A 33 7.88 21.58 11.11
CA SER A 33 9.28 21.67 11.56
C SER A 33 9.73 23.07 11.96
N CYS A 34 9.16 24.12 11.37
CA CYS A 34 9.61 25.50 11.65
C CYS A 34 8.49 26.51 11.85
N GLY A 35 7.21 26.10 11.80
CA GLY A 35 6.08 26.99 12.11
C GLY A 35 5.80 28.10 11.09
N VAL A 36 6.46 28.12 9.93
CA VAL A 36 6.17 29.09 8.86
C VAL A 36 4.89 28.72 8.12
N GLU A 37 4.18 29.71 7.61
CA GLU A 37 3.03 29.51 6.73
C GLU A 37 3.41 28.74 5.46
N THR A 38 2.55 27.81 5.06
CA THR A 38 2.72 26.93 3.91
C THR A 38 1.45 26.93 3.07
N LYS A 39 1.60 26.75 1.75
CA LYS A 39 0.44 26.62 0.85
C LYS A 39 -0.11 25.20 0.88
N ALA A 40 -1.40 25.03 0.61
CA ALA A 40 -2.07 23.72 0.64
C ALA A 40 -1.46 22.69 -0.35
N GLU A 41 -0.93 23.17 -1.47
CA GLU A 41 -0.28 22.37 -2.52
C GLU A 41 1.25 22.21 -2.34
N GLN A 42 1.82 22.79 -1.28
CA GLN A 42 3.26 22.80 -1.06
C GLN A 42 3.73 21.47 -0.45
N GLU A 43 4.60 20.74 -1.15
CA GLU A 43 5.15 19.46 -0.67
C GLU A 43 6.41 19.62 0.20
N LEU A 44 7.11 20.74 0.03
CA LEU A 44 8.37 21.04 0.71
C LEU A 44 8.32 22.46 1.28
N CYS A 45 8.65 22.59 2.56
CA CYS A 45 8.80 23.91 3.16
C CYS A 45 9.97 24.65 2.49
N VAL A 46 9.69 25.80 1.85
CA VAL A 46 10.71 26.62 1.19
C VAL A 46 11.67 27.30 2.17
N ASN A 47 11.32 27.35 3.45
CA ASN A 47 12.13 28.00 4.48
C ASN A 47 13.08 27.01 5.17
N CYS A 48 12.58 25.85 5.62
CA CYS A 48 13.38 24.89 6.39
C CYS A 48 13.71 23.59 5.64
N GLY A 49 13.18 23.37 4.44
CA GLY A 49 13.40 22.14 3.68
C GLY A 49 12.70 20.90 4.25
N ALA A 50 11.85 21.02 5.27
CA ALA A 50 11.08 19.89 5.77
C ALA A 50 9.97 19.51 4.78
N ARG A 51 9.83 18.21 4.50
CA ARG A 51 8.71 17.68 3.71
C ARG A 51 7.40 17.86 4.46
N LEU A 52 6.45 18.57 3.88
CA LEU A 52 5.14 18.81 4.47
C LEU A 52 4.28 17.57 4.27
N LYS A 53 3.78 16.98 5.37
CA LYS A 53 2.86 15.82 5.27
C LYS A 53 1.50 16.31 4.81
N SER A 54 1.20 16.32 3.51
CA SER A 54 -0.17 16.63 3.07
C SER A 54 -1.18 15.67 3.72
N ALA A 55 -2.30 16.20 4.21
CA ALA A 55 -3.40 15.39 4.75
C ALA A 55 -4.16 14.59 3.66
N GLY A 56 -3.69 14.61 2.41
CA GLY A 56 -4.29 13.85 1.30
C GLY A 56 -3.38 13.69 0.08
N GLY A 57 -2.06 13.71 0.27
CA GLY A 57 -1.09 13.52 -0.82
C GLY A 57 -0.87 12.04 -1.09
N ASN A 58 -1.62 11.49 -2.04
CA ASN A 58 -1.33 10.22 -2.70
C ASN A 58 0.00 10.35 -3.47
N VAL A 59 1.13 10.30 -2.77
CA VAL A 59 2.39 9.94 -3.41
C VAL A 59 2.27 8.46 -3.71
N ALA A 60 2.17 8.14 -5.00
CA ALA A 60 2.18 6.79 -5.52
C ALA A 60 3.39 6.03 -4.96
N GLY A 61 3.14 5.24 -3.92
CA GLY A 61 4.14 4.58 -3.10
C GLY A 61 3.44 3.68 -2.10
N THR A 62 2.80 2.62 -2.63
CA THR A 62 2.29 1.44 -1.90
C THR A 62 1.39 1.72 -0.69
N ALA A 63 0.10 1.86 -1.00
CA ALA A 63 -1.07 1.38 -0.26
C ALA A 63 -0.88 0.91 1.19
N GLY A 64 -1.39 1.72 2.12
CA GLY A 64 -2.28 1.27 3.21
C GLY A 64 -3.41 2.31 3.31
N PRO A 65 -4.63 1.98 3.79
CA PRO A 65 -5.09 0.77 4.48
C PRO A 65 -6.11 -0.05 3.65
N ASP A 66 -5.98 -1.37 3.72
CA ASP A 66 -7.11 -2.33 3.72
C ASP A 66 -8.25 -2.17 2.70
N GLU A 67 -7.92 -2.01 1.41
CA GLU A 67 -8.86 -2.40 0.35
C GLU A 67 -8.16 -3.33 -0.65
N PRO A 68 -8.48 -4.64 -0.66
CA PRO A 68 -7.84 -5.60 -1.55
C PRO A 68 -8.34 -5.36 -2.97
N SER A 69 -7.67 -4.44 -3.66
CA SER A 69 -7.91 -4.18 -5.07
C SER A 69 -7.54 -5.44 -5.85
N ALA A 70 -8.55 -6.05 -6.46
CA ALA A 70 -8.47 -7.27 -7.27
C ALA A 70 -7.34 -7.24 -8.33
N LEU A 71 -6.87 -6.05 -8.70
CA LEU A 71 -5.78 -5.81 -9.62
C LEU A 71 -4.42 -6.35 -9.15
N ILE A 72 -4.12 -6.30 -7.85
CA ILE A 72 -2.85 -6.83 -7.31
C ILE A 72 -2.88 -8.36 -7.27
N ASN A 73 -4.05 -8.94 -6.98
CA ASN A 73 -4.25 -10.40 -6.99
C ASN A 73 -4.15 -11.00 -8.40
N VAL A 74 -4.59 -10.26 -9.44
CA VAL A 74 -4.45 -10.69 -10.84
C VAL A 74 -3.00 -10.59 -11.32
N ALA A 75 -2.25 -9.55 -10.94
CA ALA A 75 -0.83 -9.43 -11.30
C ALA A 75 0.03 -10.53 -10.63
N SER A 76 -0.30 -10.91 -9.40
CA SER A 76 0.33 -12.03 -8.67
C SER A 76 0.04 -13.40 -9.30
N CYS A 77 -1.07 -13.52 -10.04
CA CYS A 77 -1.46 -14.75 -10.74
C CYS A 77 -0.52 -15.11 -11.92
N CYS A 78 0.24 -14.14 -12.46
CA CYS A 78 1.11 -14.37 -13.62
C CYS A 78 2.60 -14.60 -13.27
N VAL A 79 3.06 -14.28 -12.06
CA VAL A 79 4.48 -14.46 -11.68
C VAL A 79 4.58 -15.06 -10.27
N PRO A 80 4.36 -16.39 -10.13
CA PRO A 80 4.41 -17.09 -8.83
C PRO A 80 5.75 -16.90 -8.10
N ILE A 81 6.82 -16.66 -8.86
CA ILE A 81 8.17 -16.41 -8.35
C ILE A 81 8.25 -15.09 -7.57
N LEU A 82 7.61 -14.02 -8.03
CA LEU A 82 7.59 -12.72 -7.32
C LEU A 82 6.76 -12.80 -6.03
N GLY A 83 5.66 -13.57 -6.05
CA GLY A 83 4.86 -13.85 -4.85
C GLY A 83 5.67 -14.57 -3.76
N LEU A 84 6.51 -15.54 -4.14
CA LEU A 84 7.39 -16.26 -3.22
C LEU A 84 8.52 -15.37 -2.68
N ILE A 85 9.10 -14.50 -3.53
CA ILE A 85 10.16 -13.57 -3.14
C ILE A 85 9.64 -12.50 -2.15
N LEU A 86 8.48 -11.90 -2.43
CA LEU A 86 7.84 -10.96 -1.50
C LEU A 86 7.45 -11.64 -0.17
N TYR A 87 7.02 -12.90 -0.22
CA TYR A 87 6.70 -13.68 1.00
C TYR A 87 7.92 -13.86 1.91
N ILE A 88 9.11 -14.10 1.34
CA ILE A 88 10.34 -14.27 2.13
C ILE A 88 10.84 -12.94 2.69
N VAL A 89 10.76 -11.84 1.94
CA VAL A 89 11.22 -10.51 2.40
C VAL A 89 10.31 -9.88 3.47
N TRP A 90 8.98 -10.07 3.37
CA TRP A 90 8.01 -9.48 4.31
C TRP A 90 7.69 -10.35 5.53
N LYS A 91 8.34 -11.51 5.66
CA LYS A 91 8.08 -12.49 6.72
C LYS A 91 8.27 -11.91 8.12
N ASP A 92 9.24 -11.03 8.29
CA ASP A 92 9.62 -10.55 9.62
C ASP A 92 8.90 -9.25 10.01
N GLU A 93 8.30 -8.54 9.05
CA GLU A 93 7.78 -7.18 9.27
C GLU A 93 6.24 -7.13 9.32
N LYS A 94 5.52 -8.06 8.65
CA LYS A 94 4.04 -8.06 8.56
C LYS A 94 3.42 -9.48 8.49
N PRO A 95 3.22 -10.19 9.62
CA PRO A 95 2.82 -11.60 9.62
C PRO A 95 1.37 -11.87 9.17
N LEU A 96 0.48 -10.88 9.25
CA LEU A 96 -0.93 -11.02 8.87
C LEU A 96 -1.15 -10.95 7.35
N SER A 97 -0.46 -10.03 6.66
CA SER A 97 -0.49 -9.90 5.19
C SER A 97 0.28 -11.04 4.51
N ALA A 98 1.33 -11.57 5.14
CA ALA A 98 2.09 -12.72 4.62
C ALA A 98 1.26 -14.03 4.61
N LYS A 99 0.41 -14.25 5.62
CA LYS A 99 -0.42 -15.47 5.70
C LYS A 99 -1.59 -15.47 4.72
N SER A 100 -2.20 -14.32 4.42
CA SER A 100 -3.26 -14.26 3.41
C SER A 100 -2.68 -14.28 1.99
N ALA A 101 -1.62 -13.52 1.71
CA ALA A 101 -0.95 -13.54 0.42
C ALA A 101 -0.39 -14.94 0.08
N GLY A 102 0.20 -15.64 1.06
CA GLY A 102 0.70 -17.00 0.87
C GLY A 102 -0.39 -18.04 0.56
N LYS A 103 -1.56 -17.95 1.21
CA LYS A 103 -2.68 -18.88 0.93
C LYS A 103 -3.26 -18.69 -0.47
N TRP A 104 -3.40 -17.46 -0.93
CA TRP A 104 -3.97 -17.16 -2.25
C TRP A 104 -2.97 -17.36 -3.39
N ALA A 105 -1.65 -17.21 -3.15
CA ALA A 105 -0.62 -17.52 -4.14
C ALA A 105 -0.57 -19.03 -4.49
N ILE A 106 -0.69 -19.89 -3.48
CA ILE A 106 -0.67 -21.35 -3.68
C ILE A 106 -1.99 -21.84 -4.29
N ALA A 107 -3.13 -21.32 -3.80
CA ALA A 107 -4.44 -21.67 -4.35
C ALA A 107 -4.57 -21.27 -5.83
N GLY A 108 -4.14 -20.05 -6.20
CA GLY A 108 -4.16 -19.59 -7.60
C GLY A 108 -3.28 -20.45 -8.51
N THR A 109 -2.07 -20.77 -8.08
CA THR A 109 -1.15 -21.63 -8.85
C THR A 109 -1.73 -23.04 -9.05
N ALA A 110 -2.30 -23.63 -7.99
CA ALA A 110 -2.91 -24.96 -8.07
C ALA A 110 -4.12 -25.00 -9.02
N ILE A 111 -4.95 -23.96 -9.02
CA ILE A 111 -6.12 -23.85 -9.91
C ILE A 111 -5.68 -23.72 -11.37
N VAL A 112 -4.69 -22.88 -11.67
CA VAL A 112 -4.17 -22.70 -13.03
C VAL A 112 -3.59 -24.01 -13.57
N VAL A 113 -2.77 -24.69 -12.79
CA VAL A 113 -2.20 -26.00 -13.17
C VAL A 113 -3.31 -27.04 -13.40
N GLY A 114 -4.32 -27.09 -12.52
CA GLY A 114 -5.47 -27.99 -12.69
C GLY A 114 -6.27 -27.71 -13.97
N ILE A 115 -6.49 -26.44 -14.31
CA ILE A 115 -7.16 -26.04 -15.56
C ILE A 115 -6.34 -26.47 -16.78
N TYR A 116 -5.02 -26.26 -16.79
CA TYR A 116 -4.16 -26.71 -17.89
C TYR A 116 -4.21 -28.23 -18.09
N ILE A 117 -4.20 -29.01 -17.01
CA ILE A 117 -4.29 -30.47 -17.08
C ILE A 117 -5.66 -30.89 -17.65
N LEU A 118 -6.74 -30.24 -17.23
CA LEU A 118 -8.08 -30.52 -17.77
C LEU A 118 -8.15 -30.20 -19.27
N PHE A 119 -7.67 -29.03 -19.70
CA PHE A 119 -7.60 -28.66 -21.11
C PHE A 119 -6.74 -29.62 -21.92
N PHE A 120 -5.61 -30.07 -21.38
CA PHE A 120 -4.76 -31.05 -22.04
C PHE A 120 -5.48 -32.40 -22.23
N VAL A 121 -6.17 -32.89 -21.21
CA VAL A 121 -6.96 -34.13 -21.30
C VAL A 121 -8.14 -33.98 -22.27
N PHE A 122 -8.82 -32.84 -22.25
CA PHE A 122 -9.95 -32.56 -23.13
C PHE A 122 -9.52 -32.50 -24.61
N THR A 123 -8.43 -31.78 -24.90
CA THR A 123 -7.87 -31.70 -26.26
C THR A 123 -7.36 -33.06 -26.74
N PHE A 124 -6.71 -33.83 -25.86
CA PHE A 124 -6.29 -35.20 -26.16
C PHE A 124 -7.48 -36.12 -26.47
N PHE A 125 -8.57 -36.01 -25.72
CA PHE A 125 -9.79 -36.79 -25.94
C PHE A 125 -10.50 -36.41 -27.25
N LEU A 126 -10.59 -35.10 -27.56
CA LEU A 126 -11.12 -34.63 -28.85
C LEU A 126 -10.24 -35.07 -30.03
N ALA A 127 -8.92 -35.09 -29.88
CA ALA A 127 -8.01 -35.60 -30.90
C ALA A 127 -8.25 -37.09 -31.19
N MET A 128 -8.52 -37.89 -30.15
CA MET A 128 -8.85 -39.31 -30.31
C MET A 128 -10.22 -39.53 -30.96
N LEU A 129 -11.21 -38.67 -30.71
CA LEU A 129 -12.54 -38.74 -31.34
C LEU A 129 -12.57 -38.19 -32.77
N GLY A 130 -11.74 -37.19 -33.09
CA GLY A 130 -11.63 -36.62 -34.45
C GLY A 130 -10.73 -37.42 -35.40
N SER A 131 -10.15 -38.53 -34.94
CA SER A 131 -9.31 -39.42 -35.73
C SER A 131 -10.06 -40.67 -36.24
N VAL A 132 -11.40 -40.68 -36.19
CA VAL A 132 -12.28 -41.76 -36.73
C VAL A 132 -13.02 -41.28 -37.96
#